data_AF-A0A7X6U8U4-F1
#
_entry.id   AF-A0A7X6U8U4-F1
#
_cell.length_a   1.000
_cell.length_b   1.000
_cell.length_c   1.000
_cell.angle_alpha   90.00
_cell.angle_beta   90.00
_cell.angle_gamma   90.00
#
_symmetry.space_group_name_H-M   'P 1'
#
loop_
_entity.id
_entity.type
_entity.pdbx_description
1 polymer ?
#
loop_
_entity_poly.entity_id
_entity_poly.type
_entity_poly.pdbx_seq_one_letter_code
_entity_poly.pdbx_strand_id
1 'polypeptide(L)'
;MIRLNQEQFRDKVYGCWMGKSIGGTLGTPFEGRRELLDVQDFHSPAGKPLPNDDLDLQLVWLKALEDYGPLGVTEQVLGEYWLNFIPPHWNEYGLGKSNMKAGILPPLSGDIDNVWRHSNGAWIRSEIWACCAPACPEIAARYARADACVDHGTGEGTYAELFTATVESAAFVLQDRLALIQIGLSHIPADCRVARSIQIVLDSYAKGLGWKETRQLVMEDSADLGWFQAPANLAYVIIGWLYGEGDFKKSLLIAVSCGDDTDCTGATLGSILGIIQG
;
A
#
# COMPACT_ATOMS: atom_id res chain seq x y z
N MET A 1 -9.19 25.82 9.62
CA MET A 1 -10.27 24.82 9.72
C MET A 1 -10.26 24.05 8.41
N ILE A 2 -9.94 22.76 8.47
CA ILE A 2 -9.99 21.87 7.32
C ILE A 2 -11.45 21.78 6.85
N ARG A 3 -11.70 21.94 5.54
CA ARG A 3 -13.05 21.84 4.96
C ARG A 3 -13.01 20.83 3.82
N LEU A 4 -13.72 19.73 4.00
CA LEU A 4 -13.97 18.71 2.99
C LEU A 4 -15.49 18.57 2.88
N ASN A 5 -16.07 19.07 1.80
CA ASN A 5 -17.51 18.95 1.59
C ASN A 5 -17.85 17.58 0.97
N GLN A 6 -19.14 17.24 0.89
CA GLN A 6 -19.61 15.95 0.40
C GLN A 6 -19.21 15.67 -1.06
N GLU A 7 -19.23 16.69 -1.93
CA GLU A 7 -18.85 16.56 -3.34
C GLU A 7 -17.35 16.26 -3.45
N GLN A 8 -16.51 17.05 -2.78
CA GLN A 8 -15.06 16.84 -2.73
C GLN A 8 -14.68 15.50 -2.12
N PHE A 9 -15.37 15.07 -1.06
CA PHE A 9 -15.15 13.75 -0.47
C PHE A 9 -15.46 12.65 -1.47
N ARG A 10 -16.62 12.71 -2.13
CA ARG A 10 -17.03 11.71 -3.13
C ARG A 10 -16.07 11.67 -4.32
N ASP A 11 -15.66 12.84 -4.81
CA ASP A 11 -14.71 12.98 -5.91
C ASP A 11 -13.38 12.31 -5.55
N LYS A 12 -12.81 12.64 -4.37
CA LYS A 12 -11.55 12.03 -3.91
C LYS A 12 -11.63 10.53 -3.63
N VAL A 13 -12.74 10.01 -3.09
CA VAL A 13 -12.95 8.56 -2.96
C VAL A 13 -13.03 7.89 -4.33
N TYR A 14 -13.71 8.52 -5.30
CA TYR A 14 -13.77 8.03 -6.66
C TYR A 14 -12.38 8.04 -7.33
N GLY A 15 -11.64 9.14 -7.22
CA GLY A 15 -10.26 9.28 -7.68
C GLY A 15 -9.34 8.24 -7.05
N CYS A 16 -9.48 7.97 -5.76
CA CYS A 16 -8.76 6.90 -5.07
C CYS A 16 -8.96 5.53 -5.76
N TRP A 17 -10.22 5.13 -5.96
CA TRP A 17 -10.55 3.81 -6.51
C TRP A 17 -10.17 3.71 -7.99
N MET A 18 -10.43 4.78 -8.75
CA MET A 18 -10.06 4.86 -10.16
C MET A 18 -8.54 4.85 -10.34
N GLY A 19 -7.83 5.65 -9.55
CA GLY A 19 -6.38 5.70 -9.57
C GLY A 19 -5.76 4.33 -9.24
N LYS A 20 -6.30 3.65 -8.22
CA LYS A 20 -5.90 2.29 -7.88
C LYS A 20 -6.12 1.31 -9.04
N SER A 21 -7.30 1.32 -9.64
CA SER A 21 -7.63 0.47 -10.79
C SER A 21 -6.74 0.73 -12.01
N ILE A 22 -6.46 2.00 -12.31
CA ILE A 22 -5.57 2.43 -13.40
C ILE A 22 -4.14 1.94 -13.13
N GLY A 23 -3.63 2.17 -11.92
CA GLY A 23 -2.29 1.77 -11.51
C GLY A 23 -2.08 0.26 -11.50
N GLY A 24 -3.01 -0.49 -10.90
CA GLY A 24 -2.99 -1.95 -10.90
C GLY A 24 -3.02 -2.50 -12.32
N THR A 25 -3.97 -2.04 -13.15
CA THR A 25 -4.08 -2.45 -14.56
C THR A 25 -2.82 -2.16 -15.38
N LEU A 26 -2.13 -1.04 -15.10
CA LEU A 26 -0.86 -0.70 -15.75
C LEU A 26 0.27 -1.66 -15.33
N GLY A 27 0.31 -2.01 -14.05
CA GLY A 27 1.37 -2.82 -13.46
C GLY A 27 1.21 -4.33 -13.65
N THR A 28 -0.01 -4.88 -13.71
CA THR A 28 -0.26 -6.33 -13.73
C THR A 28 0.52 -7.09 -14.83
N PRO A 29 0.69 -6.58 -16.07
CA PRO A 29 1.46 -7.29 -17.09
C PRO A 29 2.95 -7.51 -16.77
N PHE A 30 3.48 -6.80 -15.76
CA PHE A 30 4.88 -6.80 -15.38
C PHE A 30 5.14 -7.39 -13.98
N GLU A 31 4.11 -7.91 -13.32
CA GLU A 31 4.20 -8.44 -11.97
C GLU A 31 5.26 -9.55 -11.88
N GLY A 32 6.12 -9.47 -10.87
CA GLY A 32 7.22 -10.42 -10.64
C GLY A 32 8.47 -10.18 -11.51
N ARG A 33 8.48 -9.18 -12.40
CA ARG A 33 9.66 -8.81 -13.22
C ARG A 33 10.62 -7.96 -12.40
N ARG A 34 11.78 -8.53 -12.05
CA ARG A 34 12.74 -7.93 -11.10
C ARG A 34 13.75 -6.98 -11.75
N GLU A 35 13.88 -7.03 -13.06
CA GLU A 35 14.74 -6.12 -13.81
C GLU A 35 14.19 -4.69 -13.83
N LEU A 36 15.06 -3.74 -14.16
CA LEU A 36 14.59 -2.40 -14.51
C LEU A 36 13.80 -2.49 -15.81
N LEU A 37 12.57 -1.99 -15.82
CA LEU A 37 11.69 -2.02 -16.97
C LEU A 37 11.70 -0.67 -17.72
N ASP A 38 11.14 -0.68 -18.92
CA ASP A 38 10.93 0.51 -19.76
C ASP A 38 9.45 0.60 -20.15
N VAL A 39 8.59 0.84 -19.16
CA VAL A 39 7.14 0.88 -19.37
C VAL A 39 6.76 2.25 -19.94
N GLN A 40 6.14 2.26 -21.11
CA GLN A 40 5.80 3.47 -21.86
C GLN A 40 4.29 3.75 -21.90
N ASP A 41 3.47 2.70 -21.82
CA ASP A 41 2.01 2.82 -21.81
C ASP A 41 1.36 1.53 -21.25
N PHE A 42 0.03 1.48 -21.28
CA PHE A 42 -0.73 0.27 -21.01
C PHE A 42 -0.42 -0.85 -22.01
N HIS A 43 -0.25 -2.07 -21.48
CA HIS A 43 -0.15 -3.30 -22.25
C HIS A 43 -1.46 -4.10 -22.27
N SER A 44 -2.51 -3.57 -21.63
CA SER A 44 -3.87 -4.12 -21.62
C SER A 44 -4.76 -3.41 -22.65
N PRO A 45 -5.84 -4.05 -23.13
CA PRO A 45 -6.80 -3.40 -24.02
C PRO A 45 -7.53 -2.23 -23.34
N ALA A 46 -7.78 -1.15 -24.08
CA ALA A 46 -8.53 0.00 -23.58
C ALA A 46 -9.92 -0.40 -23.06
N GLY A 47 -10.31 0.18 -21.91
CA GLY A 47 -11.62 -0.05 -21.28
C GLY A 47 -11.79 -1.43 -20.63
N LYS A 48 -10.72 -2.21 -20.48
CA LYS A 48 -10.74 -3.51 -19.82
C LYS A 48 -9.75 -3.52 -18.65
N PRO A 49 -10.19 -3.12 -17.43
CA PRO A 49 -9.36 -3.28 -16.25
C PRO A 49 -9.04 -4.77 -16.04
N LEU A 50 -7.85 -5.06 -15.53
CA LEU A 50 -7.44 -6.42 -15.20
C LEU A 50 -7.92 -6.77 -13.79
N PRO A 51 -8.25 -8.05 -13.50
CA PRO A 51 -8.49 -8.50 -12.13
C PRO A 51 -7.23 -8.27 -11.29
N ASN A 52 -7.40 -7.70 -10.10
CA ASN A 52 -6.29 -7.37 -9.22
C ASN A 52 -6.81 -7.40 -7.78
N ASP A 53 -6.11 -8.18 -6.95
CA ASP A 53 -6.48 -8.45 -5.57
C ASP A 53 -6.27 -7.25 -4.65
N ASP A 54 -5.36 -6.33 -4.99
CA ASP A 54 -5.20 -5.05 -4.30
C ASP A 54 -6.54 -4.31 -4.19
N LEU A 55 -7.35 -4.33 -5.26
CA LEU A 55 -8.64 -3.66 -5.30
C LEU A 55 -9.76 -4.45 -4.62
N ASP A 56 -9.80 -5.76 -4.84
CA ASP A 56 -10.95 -6.60 -4.45
C ASP A 56 -10.90 -7.00 -2.97
N LEU A 57 -9.73 -7.37 -2.44
CA LEU A 57 -9.61 -7.93 -1.08
C LEU A 57 -10.05 -6.92 -0.01
N GLN A 58 -9.73 -5.63 -0.19
CA GLN A 58 -10.04 -4.60 0.78
C GLN A 58 -11.56 -4.33 0.97
N LEU A 59 -12.41 -4.75 0.03
CA LEU A 59 -13.87 -4.61 0.18
C LEU A 59 -14.43 -5.47 1.32
N VAL A 60 -13.73 -6.54 1.71
CA VAL A 60 -14.11 -7.37 2.85
C VAL A 60 -14.08 -6.57 4.17
N TRP A 61 -13.22 -5.54 4.23
CA TRP A 61 -13.08 -4.64 5.37
C TRP A 61 -14.20 -3.64 5.48
N LEU A 62 -14.68 -3.12 4.34
CA LEU A 62 -15.90 -2.31 4.33
C LEU A 62 -17.06 -3.12 4.88
N LYS A 63 -17.18 -4.39 4.49
CA LYS A 63 -18.23 -5.28 4.99
C LYS A 63 -18.11 -5.52 6.50
N ALA A 64 -16.90 -5.75 7.02
CA ALA A 64 -16.67 -5.87 8.47
C ALA A 64 -17.06 -4.59 9.22
N LEU A 65 -16.73 -3.42 8.66
CA LEU A 65 -17.07 -2.12 9.22
C LEU A 65 -18.60 -1.88 9.24
N GLU A 66 -19.31 -2.27 8.19
CA GLU A 66 -20.77 -2.18 8.13
C GLU A 66 -21.47 -3.09 9.15
N ASP A 67 -20.93 -4.29 9.37
CA ASP A 67 -21.54 -5.28 10.27
C ASP A 67 -21.28 -5.00 11.75
N TYR A 68 -20.08 -4.52 12.10
CA TYR A 68 -19.65 -4.32 13.49
C TYR A 68 -19.56 -2.85 13.91
N GLY A 69 -19.63 -1.93 12.96
CA GLY A 69 -19.44 -0.50 13.18
C GLY A 69 -17.99 -0.11 13.47
N PRO A 70 -17.67 1.20 13.44
CA PRO A 70 -16.30 1.71 13.57
C PRO A 70 -15.62 1.42 14.92
N LEU A 71 -16.40 1.09 15.96
CA LEU A 71 -15.87 0.72 17.28
C LEU A 71 -15.82 -0.79 17.51
N GLY A 72 -16.45 -1.59 16.64
CA GLY A 72 -16.50 -3.04 16.76
C GLY A 72 -15.48 -3.77 15.89
N VAL A 73 -14.87 -3.09 14.91
CA VAL A 73 -13.79 -3.65 14.09
C VAL A 73 -12.52 -3.78 14.92
N THR A 74 -12.09 -5.02 15.12
CA THR A 74 -10.88 -5.44 15.83
C THR A 74 -10.12 -6.43 14.98
N GLU A 75 -8.84 -6.68 15.30
CA GLU A 75 -8.03 -7.66 14.59
C GLU A 75 -8.63 -9.08 14.64
N GLN A 76 -9.37 -9.43 15.71
CA GLN A 76 -10.05 -10.72 15.81
C GLN A 76 -11.22 -10.81 14.82
N VAL A 77 -12.05 -9.76 14.74
CA VAL A 77 -13.14 -9.68 13.75
C VAL A 77 -12.57 -9.72 12.33
N LEU A 78 -11.51 -8.95 12.06
CA LEU A 78 -10.87 -8.94 10.74
C LEU A 78 -10.25 -10.30 10.41
N GLY A 79 -9.65 -11.00 11.38
CA GLY A 79 -9.17 -12.37 11.23
C GLY A 79 -10.27 -13.37 10.87
N GLU A 80 -11.44 -13.27 11.50
CA GLU A 80 -12.61 -14.09 11.15
C GLU A 80 -13.10 -13.81 9.72
N TYR A 81 -13.16 -12.53 9.33
CA TYR A 81 -13.53 -12.16 7.97
C TYR A 81 -12.51 -12.68 6.95
N TRP A 82 -11.23 -12.59 7.28
CA TRP A 82 -10.15 -13.11 6.44
C TRP A 82 -10.26 -14.63 6.23
N LEU A 83 -10.62 -15.38 7.26
CA LEU A 83 -10.84 -16.83 7.18
C LEU A 83 -12.07 -17.21 6.36
N ASN A 84 -13.15 -16.44 6.49
CA ASN A 84 -14.46 -16.79 5.94
C ASN A 84 -14.65 -16.32 4.50
N PHE A 85 -14.12 -15.15 4.15
CA PHE A 85 -14.44 -14.47 2.90
C PHE A 85 -13.29 -14.41 1.90
N ILE A 86 -12.04 -14.62 2.32
CA ILE A 86 -10.89 -14.58 1.41
C ILE A 86 -10.47 -16.02 1.06
N PRO A 87 -10.67 -16.48 -0.19
CA PRO A 87 -10.29 -17.85 -0.58
C PRO A 87 -8.78 -18.10 -0.71
N PRO A 88 -7.94 -17.16 -1.21
CA PRO A 88 -6.51 -17.40 -1.39
C PRO A 88 -5.76 -17.80 -0.10
N HIS A 89 -4.79 -18.70 -0.25
CA HIS A 89 -3.91 -19.19 0.80
C HIS A 89 -2.43 -19.00 0.42
N TRP A 90 -2.13 -17.97 -0.35
CA TRP A 90 -0.77 -17.66 -0.79
C TRP A 90 0.05 -17.09 0.37
N ASN A 91 1.34 -17.44 0.42
CA ASN A 91 2.37 -16.76 1.21
C ASN A 91 1.91 -16.36 2.63
N GLU A 92 1.92 -15.07 2.95
CA GLU A 92 1.51 -14.48 4.23
C GLU A 92 0.07 -14.83 4.62
N TYR A 93 -0.87 -14.79 3.67
CA TYR A 93 -2.28 -15.12 3.92
C TYR A 93 -2.43 -16.59 4.33
N GLY A 94 -1.72 -17.47 3.63
CA GLY A 94 -1.72 -18.91 3.88
C GLY A 94 -1.20 -19.28 5.26
N LEU A 95 -0.04 -18.72 5.63
CA LEU A 95 0.57 -18.93 6.95
C LEU A 95 -0.29 -18.32 8.06
N GLY A 96 -0.74 -17.07 7.90
CA GLY A 96 -1.62 -16.41 8.85
C GLY A 96 -2.92 -17.19 9.10
N LYS A 97 -3.58 -17.65 8.02
CA LYS A 97 -4.79 -18.50 8.13
C LYS A 97 -4.51 -19.85 8.77
N SER A 98 -3.36 -20.46 8.52
CA SER A 98 -3.00 -21.75 9.11
C SER A 98 -2.81 -21.60 10.62
N ASN A 99 -2.15 -20.52 11.05
CA ASN A 99 -2.00 -20.16 12.46
C ASN A 99 -3.36 -19.91 13.13
N MET A 100 -4.24 -19.13 12.51
CA MET A 100 -5.59 -18.89 13.05
C MET A 100 -6.42 -20.18 13.14
N LYS A 101 -6.36 -21.06 12.13
CA LYS A 101 -7.02 -22.38 12.18
C LYS A 101 -6.44 -23.30 13.25
N ALA A 102 -5.18 -23.09 13.64
CA ALA A 102 -4.54 -23.78 14.77
C ALA A 102 -4.85 -23.13 16.14
N GLY A 103 -5.65 -22.06 16.18
CA GLY A 103 -6.06 -21.38 17.41
C GLY A 103 -5.13 -20.24 17.84
N ILE A 104 -4.17 -19.84 17.01
CA ILE A 104 -3.29 -18.69 17.25
C ILE A 104 -3.98 -17.44 16.67
N LEU A 105 -4.40 -16.53 17.54
CA LEU A 105 -5.13 -15.32 17.14
C LEU A 105 -4.18 -14.17 16.72
N PRO A 106 -4.65 -13.20 15.92
CA PRO A 106 -3.94 -11.95 15.70
C PRO A 106 -3.56 -11.25 17.02
N PRO A 107 -2.40 -10.57 17.10
CA PRO A 107 -1.42 -10.35 16.03
C PRO A 107 -0.45 -11.54 15.83
N LEU A 108 -0.45 -12.54 16.71
CA LEU A 108 0.50 -13.65 16.65
C LEU A 108 0.30 -14.52 15.41
N SER A 109 -0.93 -14.59 14.88
CA SER A 109 -1.23 -15.31 13.64
C SER A 109 -0.37 -14.85 12.47
N GLY A 110 -0.13 -13.55 12.34
CA GLY A 110 0.69 -12.98 11.28
C GLY A 110 2.19 -13.03 11.55
N ASP A 111 2.63 -13.40 12.75
CA ASP A 111 4.04 -13.34 13.16
C ASP A 111 4.71 -14.71 13.30
N ILE A 112 4.02 -15.65 13.95
CA ILE A 112 4.59 -16.98 14.26
C ILE A 112 4.84 -17.77 12.99
N ASP A 113 6.09 -18.19 12.79
CA ASP A 113 6.55 -18.97 11.64
C ASP A 113 6.14 -18.40 10.27
N ASN A 114 5.90 -17.08 10.22
CA ASN A 114 5.50 -16.39 9.00
C ASN A 114 6.68 -15.67 8.36
N VAL A 115 7.38 -16.37 7.48
CA VAL A 115 8.51 -15.81 6.72
C VAL A 115 8.09 -14.69 5.75
N TRP A 116 6.80 -14.58 5.44
CA TRP A 116 6.22 -13.59 4.54
C TRP A 116 5.66 -12.35 5.25
N ARG A 117 5.80 -12.23 6.57
CA ARG A 117 5.30 -11.05 7.32
C ARG A 117 5.87 -9.69 6.85
N HIS A 118 6.92 -9.71 6.05
CA HIS A 118 7.55 -8.53 5.46
C HIS A 118 7.07 -8.23 4.02
N SER A 119 6.12 -9.02 3.50
CA SER A 119 5.63 -8.95 2.12
C SER A 119 4.60 -7.84 1.89
N ASN A 120 4.10 -7.75 0.65
CA ASN A 120 3.26 -6.66 0.20
C ASN A 120 1.77 -6.76 0.59
N GLY A 121 1.28 -7.95 0.96
CA GLY A 121 -0.16 -8.24 0.99
C GLY A 121 -1.02 -7.43 1.98
N ALA A 122 -0.41 -6.75 2.95
CA ALA A 122 -1.10 -5.88 3.90
C ALA A 122 -1.37 -4.48 3.29
N TRP A 123 -0.33 -3.81 2.81
CA TRP A 123 -0.43 -2.40 2.41
C TRP A 123 -1.23 -2.16 1.13
N ILE A 124 -1.43 -3.20 0.32
CA ILE A 124 -2.35 -3.15 -0.81
C ILE A 124 -3.81 -2.92 -0.41
N ARG A 125 -4.15 -3.09 0.88
CA ARG A 125 -5.50 -2.95 1.42
C ARG A 125 -5.75 -1.61 2.11
N SER A 126 -4.77 -0.71 2.12
CA SER A 126 -4.78 0.49 2.96
C SER A 126 -5.85 1.53 2.61
N GLU A 127 -6.26 1.62 1.35
CA GLU A 127 -7.10 2.73 0.90
C GLU A 127 -8.51 2.70 1.49
N ILE A 128 -9.05 1.53 1.83
CA ILE A 128 -10.38 1.45 2.45
C ILE A 128 -10.37 2.12 3.82
N TRP A 129 -9.26 2.03 4.56
CA TRP A 129 -9.09 2.67 5.84
C TRP A 129 -8.98 4.19 5.69
N ALA A 130 -8.26 4.66 4.68
CA ALA A 130 -8.18 6.07 4.35
C ALA A 130 -9.55 6.67 3.94
N CYS A 131 -10.30 5.97 3.08
CA CYS A 131 -11.63 6.39 2.65
C CYS A 131 -12.67 6.39 3.78
N CYS A 132 -12.55 5.48 4.75
CA CYS A 132 -13.42 5.43 5.93
C CYS A 132 -13.00 6.41 7.04
N ALA A 133 -11.76 6.89 7.02
CA ALA A 133 -11.22 7.86 7.98
C ALA A 133 -10.48 9.01 7.29
N PRO A 134 -11.15 9.79 6.41
CA PRO A 134 -10.51 10.86 5.66
C PRO A 134 -10.06 11.98 6.60
N ALA A 135 -8.86 12.52 6.38
CA ALA A 135 -8.23 13.55 7.21
C ALA A 135 -8.08 13.17 8.70
N CYS A 136 -8.12 11.88 9.02
CA CYS A 136 -7.93 11.33 10.37
C CYS A 136 -6.86 10.22 10.34
N PRO A 137 -5.58 10.53 10.06
CA PRO A 137 -4.53 9.53 9.90
C PRO A 137 -4.40 8.60 11.11
N GLU A 138 -4.60 9.09 12.33
CA GLU A 138 -4.51 8.28 13.54
C GLU A 138 -5.62 7.20 13.60
N ILE A 139 -6.81 7.50 13.07
CA ILE A 139 -7.90 6.53 12.98
C ILE A 139 -7.61 5.52 11.87
N ALA A 140 -7.14 5.97 10.71
CA ALA A 140 -6.74 5.10 9.61
C ALA A 140 -5.62 4.12 10.05
N ALA A 141 -4.59 4.62 10.74
CA ALA A 141 -3.51 3.81 11.31
C ALA A 141 -4.02 2.74 12.28
N ARG A 142 -5.04 3.06 13.10
CA ARG A 142 -5.62 2.09 14.03
C ARG A 142 -6.29 0.94 13.29
N TYR A 143 -7.05 1.22 12.23
CA TYR A 143 -7.66 0.18 11.42
C TYR A 143 -6.62 -0.62 10.64
N ALA A 144 -5.67 0.07 9.99
CA ALA A 144 -4.56 -0.56 9.29
C ALA A 144 -3.73 -1.47 10.20
N ARG A 145 -3.51 -1.11 11.47
CA ARG A 145 -2.85 -2.00 12.44
C ARG A 145 -3.66 -3.27 12.70
N ALA A 146 -4.96 -3.11 12.90
CA ALA A 146 -5.87 -4.22 13.19
C ALA A 146 -5.97 -5.18 11.99
N ASP A 147 -5.97 -4.63 10.78
CA ASP A 147 -5.92 -5.36 9.51
C ASP A 147 -4.58 -6.09 9.35
N ALA A 148 -3.49 -5.35 9.17
CA ALA A 148 -2.19 -5.91 8.80
C ALA A 148 -1.71 -7.01 9.74
N CYS A 149 -2.00 -6.89 11.04
CA CYS A 149 -1.44 -7.81 12.02
C CYS A 149 -2.05 -9.23 11.92
N VAL A 150 -3.18 -9.39 11.21
CA VAL A 150 -3.83 -10.67 10.97
C VAL A 150 -2.91 -11.65 10.24
N ASP A 151 -2.21 -11.17 9.22
CA ASP A 151 -1.35 -11.97 8.33
C ASP A 151 0.09 -11.45 8.22
N HIS A 152 0.42 -10.28 8.78
CA HIS A 152 1.79 -9.74 8.82
C HIS A 152 2.31 -9.42 10.23
N GLY A 153 1.50 -9.60 11.28
CA GLY A 153 1.93 -9.51 12.68
C GLY A 153 2.64 -8.19 13.03
N THR A 154 3.96 -8.27 13.27
CA THR A 154 4.83 -7.11 13.56
C THR A 154 5.86 -6.84 12.46
N GLY A 155 5.67 -7.44 11.29
CA GLY A 155 6.58 -7.36 10.15
C GLY A 155 6.51 -6.04 9.39
N GLU A 156 7.36 -5.96 8.36
CA GLU A 156 7.49 -4.74 7.55
C GLU A 156 6.25 -4.49 6.68
N GLY A 157 5.47 -5.53 6.33
CA GLY A 157 4.20 -5.35 5.64
C GLY A 157 3.18 -4.59 6.49
N THR A 158 3.17 -4.81 7.81
CA THR A 158 2.37 -4.00 8.73
C THR A 158 2.83 -2.56 8.78
N TYR A 159 4.14 -2.29 8.82
CA TYR A 159 4.62 -0.91 8.80
C TYR A 159 4.32 -0.21 7.48
N ALA A 160 4.40 -0.92 6.36
CA ALA A 160 4.01 -0.38 5.07
C ALA A 160 2.52 0.01 5.04
N GLU A 161 1.62 -0.81 5.60
CA GLU A 161 0.19 -0.48 5.63
C GLU A 161 -0.11 0.73 6.50
N LEU A 162 0.55 0.85 7.65
CA LEU A 162 0.44 2.04 8.50
C LEU A 162 0.92 3.29 7.78
N PHE A 163 2.04 3.19 7.06
CA PHE A 163 2.57 4.30 6.26
C PHE A 163 1.56 4.71 5.18
N THR A 164 1.05 3.77 4.38
CA THR A 164 0.19 4.10 3.24
C THR A 164 -1.17 4.62 3.67
N ALA A 165 -1.84 3.95 4.63
CA ALA A 165 -3.16 4.36 5.10
C ALA A 165 -3.15 5.79 5.71
N THR A 166 -2.06 6.17 6.37
CA THR A 166 -1.91 7.51 6.97
C THR A 166 -1.60 8.58 5.94
N VAL A 167 -0.76 8.28 4.95
CA VAL A 167 -0.51 9.14 3.79
C VAL A 167 -1.80 9.41 3.03
N GLU A 168 -2.53 8.36 2.68
CA GLU A 168 -3.78 8.42 1.93
C GLU A 168 -4.87 9.17 2.71
N SER A 169 -5.02 8.88 4.01
CA SER A 169 -5.98 9.60 4.86
C SER A 169 -5.67 11.11 4.90
N ALA A 170 -4.41 11.48 5.05
CA ALA A 170 -3.98 12.89 5.05
C ALA A 170 -4.17 13.57 3.68
N ALA A 171 -4.00 12.82 2.58
CA ALA A 171 -4.12 13.31 1.21
C ALA A 171 -5.51 13.83 0.85
N PHE A 172 -6.55 13.48 1.62
CA PHE A 172 -7.89 14.05 1.44
C PHE A 172 -7.91 15.58 1.59
N VAL A 173 -6.97 16.14 2.35
CA VAL A 173 -6.95 17.57 2.72
C VAL A 173 -5.58 18.23 2.55
N LEU A 174 -4.53 17.46 2.32
CA LEU A 174 -3.17 17.94 2.03
C LEU A 174 -2.73 17.53 0.62
N GLN A 175 -1.97 18.42 -0.03
CA GLN A 175 -1.42 18.17 -1.38
C GLN A 175 0.11 18.15 -1.38
N ASP A 176 0.75 18.66 -0.32
CA ASP A 176 2.21 18.69 -0.24
C ASP A 176 2.77 17.28 -0.05
N ARG A 177 3.40 16.77 -1.11
CA ARG A 177 3.95 15.42 -1.19
C ARG A 177 4.95 15.13 -0.07
N LEU A 178 5.85 16.06 0.26
CA LEU A 178 6.85 15.81 1.29
C LEU A 178 6.21 15.79 2.68
N ALA A 179 5.27 16.69 2.97
CA ALA A 179 4.50 16.69 4.21
C ALA A 179 3.70 15.39 4.37
N LEU A 180 3.07 14.90 3.31
CA LEU A 180 2.36 13.61 3.30
C LEU A 180 3.30 12.45 3.64
N ILE A 181 4.46 12.36 2.97
CA ILE A 181 5.46 11.32 3.26
C ILE A 181 5.94 11.40 4.72
N GLN A 182 6.16 12.61 5.26
CA GLN A 182 6.55 12.78 6.66
C GLN A 182 5.46 12.36 7.65
N ILE A 183 4.17 12.60 7.32
CA ILE A 183 3.04 12.08 8.12
C ILE A 183 3.09 10.55 8.15
N GLY A 184 3.29 9.90 7.00
CA GLY A 184 3.44 8.45 6.93
C GLY A 184 4.59 7.92 7.78
N LEU A 185 5.78 8.52 7.64
CA LEU A 185 6.97 8.15 8.42
C LEU A 185 6.77 8.32 9.93
N SER A 186 5.97 9.30 10.36
CA SER A 186 5.69 9.53 11.79
C SER A 186 4.82 8.45 12.45
N HIS A 187 4.16 7.59 11.67
CA HIS A 187 3.29 6.51 12.16
C HIS A 187 3.97 5.14 12.18
N ILE A 188 5.26 5.05 11.85
CA ILE A 188 6.05 3.82 11.86
C ILE A 188 7.32 3.99 12.71
N PRO A 189 7.94 2.90 13.19
CA PRO A 189 9.22 2.99 13.88
C PRO A 189 10.29 3.59 12.96
N ALA A 190 11.04 4.59 13.45
CA ALA A 190 12.02 5.31 12.64
C ALA A 190 13.19 4.42 12.17
N ASP A 191 13.40 3.27 12.82
CA ASP A 191 14.46 2.30 12.53
C ASP A 191 13.96 1.05 11.78
N CYS A 192 12.68 0.97 11.41
CA CYS A 192 12.18 -0.13 10.59
C CYS A 192 12.72 -0.08 9.16
N ARG A 193 12.68 -1.21 8.45
CA ARG A 193 13.22 -1.29 7.08
C ARG A 193 12.44 -0.40 6.12
N VAL A 194 11.12 -0.34 6.21
CA VAL A 194 10.29 0.56 5.38
C VAL A 194 10.75 2.01 5.50
N ALA A 195 10.91 2.52 6.72
CA ALA A 195 11.37 3.90 6.95
C ALA A 195 12.75 4.14 6.33
N ARG A 196 13.68 3.17 6.48
CA ARG A 196 15.02 3.23 5.88
C ARG A 196 14.99 3.28 4.37
N SER A 197 14.22 2.41 3.71
CA SER A 197 14.15 2.36 2.24
C SER A 197 13.50 3.63 1.67
N ILE A 198 12.49 4.20 2.33
CA ILE A 198 11.92 5.51 1.96
C ILE A 198 12.96 6.64 2.13
N GLN A 199 13.73 6.62 3.22
CA GLN A 199 14.78 7.63 3.44
C GLN A 199 15.86 7.60 2.36
N ILE A 200 16.25 6.42 1.87
CA ILE A 200 17.17 6.28 0.73
C ILE A 200 16.65 7.05 -0.48
N VAL A 201 15.36 6.94 -0.78
CA VAL A 201 14.73 7.63 -1.91
C VAL A 201 14.74 9.14 -1.70
N LEU A 202 14.34 9.61 -0.51
CA LEU A 202 14.32 11.04 -0.16
C LEU A 202 15.73 11.66 -0.24
N ASP A 203 16.73 10.99 0.32
CA ASP A 203 18.12 11.44 0.29
C ASP A 203 18.68 11.47 -1.14
N SER A 204 18.33 10.46 -1.94
CA SER A 204 18.77 10.37 -3.33
C SER A 204 18.17 11.49 -4.19
N TYR A 205 16.88 11.77 -3.99
CA TYR A 205 16.20 12.87 -4.66
C TYR A 205 16.82 14.23 -4.25
N ALA A 206 17.08 14.43 -2.95
CA ALA A 206 17.69 15.67 -2.45
C ALA A 206 19.12 15.90 -2.97
N LYS A 207 19.88 14.83 -3.21
CA LYS A 207 21.23 14.87 -3.81
C LYS A 207 21.20 15.02 -5.34
N GLY A 208 20.03 14.97 -5.98
CA GLY A 208 19.87 15.11 -7.43
C GLY A 208 20.26 13.86 -8.23
N LEU A 209 20.24 12.67 -7.61
CA LEU A 209 20.46 11.42 -8.33
C LEU A 209 19.28 11.12 -9.26
N GLY A 210 19.51 10.29 -10.28
CA GLY A 210 18.44 9.81 -11.16
C GLY A 210 17.58 8.73 -10.49
N TRP A 211 16.33 8.57 -10.93
CA TRP A 211 15.42 7.54 -10.39
C TRP A 211 15.95 6.12 -10.59
N LYS A 212 16.63 5.84 -11.72
CA LYS A 212 17.23 4.52 -12.00
C LYS A 212 18.35 4.16 -11.03
N GLU A 213 19.17 5.16 -10.68
CA GLU A 213 20.24 5.01 -9.68
C GLU A 213 19.66 4.88 -8.27
N THR A 214 18.62 5.66 -7.96
CA THR A 214 17.89 5.55 -6.69
C THR A 214 17.28 4.17 -6.50
N ARG A 215 16.65 3.62 -7.55
CA ARG A 215 16.10 2.26 -7.55
C ARG A 215 17.18 1.22 -7.25
N GLN A 216 18.36 1.36 -7.83
CA GLN A 216 19.47 0.44 -7.59
C GLN A 216 19.90 0.44 -6.11
N LEU A 217 19.98 1.62 -5.48
CA LEU A 217 20.28 1.73 -4.05
C LEU A 217 19.22 1.06 -3.16
N VAL A 218 17.93 1.21 -3.51
CA VAL A 218 16.81 0.55 -2.81
C VAL A 218 16.88 -0.97 -2.97
N MET A 219 17.18 -1.47 -4.17
CA MET A 219 17.35 -2.90 -4.42
C MET A 219 18.49 -3.50 -3.59
N GLU A 220 19.64 -2.81 -3.55
CA GLU A 220 20.79 -3.24 -2.75
C GLU A 220 20.46 -3.25 -1.25
N ASP A 221 19.72 -2.24 -0.79
CA ASP A 221 19.26 -2.13 0.60
C ASP A 221 18.33 -3.28 1.03
N SER A 222 17.56 -3.85 0.10
CA SER A 222 16.55 -4.88 0.39
C SER A 222 16.94 -6.28 -0.10
N ALA A 223 18.17 -6.46 -0.59
CA ALA A 223 18.63 -7.70 -1.20
C ALA A 223 18.55 -8.92 -0.25
N ASP A 224 18.67 -8.71 1.06
CA ASP A 224 18.56 -9.75 2.09
C ASP A 224 17.13 -10.27 2.30
N LEU A 225 16.12 -9.45 2.00
CA LEU A 225 14.71 -9.84 2.14
C LEU A 225 14.18 -10.58 0.89
N GLY A 226 14.83 -10.41 -0.26
CA GLY A 226 14.42 -11.05 -1.51
C GLY A 226 13.46 -10.18 -2.32
N TRP A 227 12.43 -10.80 -2.92
CA TRP A 227 11.41 -10.10 -3.71
C TRP A 227 10.07 -10.14 -3.02
N PHE A 228 9.12 -9.35 -3.53
CA PHE A 228 7.76 -9.30 -3.01
C PHE A 228 7.73 -8.77 -1.57
N GLN A 229 8.65 -7.85 -1.24
CA GLN A 229 8.84 -7.34 0.11
C GLN A 229 8.50 -5.86 0.18
N ALA A 230 7.73 -5.49 1.19
CA ALA A 230 7.17 -4.15 1.36
C ALA A 230 8.20 -3.02 1.35
N PRO A 231 9.41 -3.14 1.96
CA PRO A 231 10.33 -2.01 1.99
C PRO A 231 10.78 -1.52 0.60
N ALA A 232 11.11 -2.44 -0.31
CA ALA A 232 11.55 -2.08 -1.65
C ALA A 232 10.39 -1.57 -2.50
N ASN A 233 9.26 -2.28 -2.51
CA ASN A 233 8.09 -1.92 -3.31
C ASN A 233 7.48 -0.58 -2.89
N LEU A 234 7.35 -0.32 -1.59
CA LEU A 234 6.87 0.97 -1.11
C LEU A 234 7.87 2.10 -1.41
N ALA A 235 9.18 1.83 -1.38
CA ALA A 235 10.16 2.80 -1.86
C ALA A 235 10.00 3.08 -3.38
N TYR A 236 9.60 2.10 -4.21
CA TYR A 236 9.30 2.32 -5.62
C TYR A 236 8.07 3.22 -5.85
N VAL A 237 7.05 3.13 -4.98
CA VAL A 237 5.94 4.11 -4.94
C VAL A 237 6.49 5.52 -4.75
N ILE A 238 7.40 5.71 -3.78
CA ILE A 238 8.00 7.02 -3.51
C ILE A 238 8.90 7.49 -4.67
N ILE A 239 9.64 6.59 -5.32
CA ILE A 239 10.42 6.93 -6.53
C ILE A 239 9.49 7.44 -7.62
N GLY A 240 8.44 6.70 -7.96
CA GLY A 240 7.46 7.14 -8.95
C GLY A 240 6.86 8.50 -8.60
N TRP A 241 6.48 8.68 -7.34
CA TRP A 241 5.87 9.93 -6.89
C TRP A 241 6.82 11.12 -6.97
N LEU A 242 8.07 11.00 -6.52
CA LEU A 242 9.04 12.10 -6.51
C LEU A 242 9.48 12.48 -7.92
N TYR A 243 9.90 11.50 -8.72
CA TYR A 243 10.49 11.70 -10.04
C TYR A 243 9.44 11.85 -11.16
N GLY A 244 8.18 11.55 -10.87
CA GLY A 244 7.05 11.87 -11.73
C GLY A 244 6.64 13.35 -11.75
N GLU A 245 7.19 14.16 -10.83
CA GLU A 245 7.06 15.63 -10.83
C GLU A 245 5.60 16.13 -10.82
N GLY A 246 4.69 15.36 -10.23
CA GLY A 246 3.27 15.69 -10.14
C GLY A 246 2.43 15.29 -11.36
N ASP A 247 3.05 14.76 -12.42
CA ASP A 247 2.31 14.19 -13.54
C ASP A 247 1.85 12.76 -13.22
N PHE A 248 0.54 12.52 -13.34
CA PHE A 248 -0.08 11.25 -12.96
C PHE A 248 0.50 10.06 -13.75
N LYS A 249 0.50 10.14 -15.10
CA LYS A 249 0.94 9.05 -15.96
C LYS A 249 2.43 8.78 -15.78
N LYS A 250 3.25 9.82 -15.80
CA LYS A 250 4.71 9.74 -15.61
C LYS A 250 5.05 9.11 -14.26
N SER A 251 4.36 9.49 -13.20
CA SER A 251 4.58 8.93 -11.85
C SER A 251 4.35 7.42 -11.84
N LEU A 252 3.23 6.97 -12.41
CA LEU A 252 2.91 5.54 -12.48
C LEU A 252 3.88 4.76 -13.38
N LEU A 253 4.24 5.30 -14.55
CA LEU A 253 5.19 4.65 -15.44
C LEU A 253 6.56 4.47 -14.77
N ILE A 254 7.04 5.46 -14.01
CA ILE A 254 8.30 5.35 -13.26
C ILE A 254 8.19 4.31 -12.14
N ALA A 255 7.10 4.35 -11.35
CA ALA A 255 6.87 3.37 -10.28
C ALA A 255 6.84 1.93 -10.81
N VAL A 256 6.00 1.67 -11.81
CA VAL A 256 5.90 0.35 -12.46
C VAL A 256 7.22 -0.04 -13.12
N SER A 257 7.97 0.93 -13.67
CA SER A 257 9.28 0.65 -14.28
C SER A 257 10.34 0.19 -13.27
N CYS A 258 10.08 0.33 -11.97
CA CYS A 258 10.95 -0.21 -10.94
C CYS A 258 10.81 -1.75 -10.79
N GLY A 259 9.80 -2.39 -11.36
CA GLY A 259 9.67 -3.85 -11.32
C GLY A 259 9.27 -4.39 -9.93
N ASP A 260 9.59 -5.66 -9.70
CA ASP A 260 9.14 -6.49 -8.57
C ASP A 260 7.62 -6.68 -8.60
N ASP A 261 6.92 -6.35 -7.53
CA ASP A 261 5.46 -6.38 -7.45
C ASP A 261 4.83 -5.09 -8.03
N THR A 262 4.66 -5.05 -9.35
CA THR A 262 4.41 -3.80 -10.09
C THR A 262 2.99 -3.29 -10.04
N ASP A 263 1.99 -4.18 -9.95
CA ASP A 263 0.59 -3.77 -9.86
C ASP A 263 0.28 -3.14 -8.52
N CYS A 264 0.74 -3.71 -7.39
CA CYS A 264 0.54 -3.08 -6.08
C CYS A 264 1.22 -1.71 -5.97
N THR A 265 2.42 -1.58 -6.56
CA THR A 265 3.18 -0.33 -6.61
C THR A 265 2.44 0.72 -7.44
N GLY A 266 1.98 0.34 -8.63
CA GLY A 266 1.19 1.22 -9.50
C GLY A 266 -0.15 1.59 -8.86
N ALA A 267 -0.87 0.62 -8.30
CA ALA A 267 -2.17 0.75 -7.68
C ALA A 267 -2.14 1.75 -6.52
N THR A 268 -1.22 1.56 -5.58
CA THR A 268 -1.12 2.44 -4.40
C THR A 268 -0.67 3.85 -4.77
N LEU A 269 0.29 4.01 -5.70
CA LEU A 269 0.64 5.35 -6.16
C LEU A 269 -0.54 6.03 -6.88
N GLY A 270 -1.28 5.26 -7.68
CA GLY A 270 -2.45 5.71 -8.39
C GLY A 270 -3.55 6.16 -7.43
N SER A 271 -3.78 5.42 -6.35
CA SER A 271 -4.77 5.75 -5.33
C SER A 271 -4.41 7.04 -4.59
N ILE A 272 -3.15 7.21 -4.16
CA ILE A 272 -2.65 8.43 -3.52
C ILE A 272 -2.85 9.64 -4.44
N LEU A 273 -2.41 9.55 -5.69
CA LEU A 273 -2.53 10.65 -6.65
C LEU A 273 -4.00 10.94 -6.99
N GLY A 274 -4.83 9.90 -7.06
CA GLY A 274 -6.27 10.02 -7.24
C GLY A 274 -6.96 10.74 -6.09
N ILE A 275 -6.62 10.42 -4.83
CA ILE A 275 -7.12 11.15 -3.66
C ILE A 275 -6.71 12.63 -3.76
N ILE A 276 -5.48 12.94 -4.15
CA ILE A 276 -5.00 14.32 -4.22
C ILE A 276 -5.75 15.10 -5.31
N GLN A 277 -5.93 14.51 -6.49
CA GLN A 277 -6.40 15.19 -7.69
C GLN A 277 -7.93 15.22 -7.84
N GLY A 278 -8.64 14.24 -7.28
CA GLY A 278 -10.08 14.04 -7.53
C GLY A 278 -10.32 13.17 -8.75
#